data_AF-A0A530HC71-F1
#
_entry.id   AF-A0A530HC71-F1
#
_cell.length_a   1.000
_cell.length_b   1.000
_cell.length_c   1.000
_cell.angle_alpha   90.00
_cell.angle_beta   90.00
_cell.angle_gamma   90.00
#
_symmetry.space_group_name_H-M   'P 1'
#
loop_
_entity.id
_entity.type
_entity.pdbx_description
1 polymer ?
#
loop_
_entity_poly.entity_id
_entity_poly.type
_entity_poly.pdbx_seq_one_letter_code
_entity_poly.pdbx_strand_id
1 'polypeptide(L)' 'MLASTALAHDTIGENVKLVYDQPLPNVPGKSMRAVLVEYAPGGTSSAHTHPKSAFIYATVLEGAIRSKVNDGPVTT' A
#
# COMPACT_ATOMS: atom_id res chain seq x y z
N MET A 1 -10.82 23.84 -6.41
CA MET A 1 -11.19 22.76 -5.48
C MET A 1 -9.95 21.93 -5.21
N LEU A 2 -9.40 22.00 -4.01
CA LEU A 2 -8.21 21.25 -3.61
C LEU A 2 -8.65 19.84 -3.18
N ALA A 3 -8.21 18.81 -3.89
CA ALA A 3 -8.40 17.43 -3.47
C ALA A 3 -7.41 17.12 -2.34
N SER A 4 -7.92 16.86 -1.13
CA SER A 4 -7.12 16.28 -0.05
C SER A 4 -6.77 14.85 -0.40
N THR A 5 -5.47 14.54 -0.52
CA THR A 5 -4.97 13.17 -0.49
C THR A 5 -5.14 12.64 0.93
N ALA A 6 -6.00 11.65 1.12
CA ALA A 6 -6.09 10.92 2.38
C ALA A 6 -4.75 10.19 2.61
N LEU A 7 -3.97 10.64 3.59
CA LEU A 7 -2.78 9.94 4.07
C LEU A 7 -3.23 8.88 5.09
N ALA A 8 -3.43 7.64 4.64
CA ALA A 8 -3.74 6.50 5.50
C ALA A 8 -2.45 5.89 6.09
N HIS A 9 -1.50 6.72 6.52
CA HIS A 9 -0.11 6.32 6.74
C HIS A 9 0.51 6.86 8.03
N ASP A 10 -0.22 6.76 9.14
CA ASP A 10 0.21 7.26 10.45
C ASP A 10 0.03 6.17 11.50
N THR A 11 0.76 5.07 11.34
CA THR A 11 0.80 3.98 12.33
C THR A 11 2.19 3.84 12.96
N ILE A 12 2.21 3.32 14.18
CA ILE A 12 3.45 3.18 14.95
C ILE A 12 4.39 2.21 14.21
N GLY A 13 5.57 2.72 13.85
CA GLY A 13 6.64 1.90 13.27
C GLY A 13 6.45 1.52 11.81
N GLU A 14 5.59 2.21 11.05
CA GLU A 14 5.46 2.06 9.60
C GLU A 14 6.11 3.26 8.89
N ASN A 15 6.86 2.99 7.82
CA ASN A 15 7.33 4.01 6.88
C ASN A 15 6.95 3.60 5.46
N VAL A 16 6.29 4.49 4.72
CA VAL A 16 6.01 4.27 3.30
C VAL A 16 6.61 5.33 2.41
N LYS A 17 7.32 4.83 1.42
CA LYS A 17 8.01 5.61 0.42
C LYS A 17 7.50 5.25 -0.97
N LEU A 18 7.03 6.25 -1.71
CA LEU A 18 6.78 6.10 -3.14
C LEU A 18 8.12 5.97 -3.87
N VAL A 19 8.32 4.84 -4.56
CA VAL A 19 9.57 4.57 -5.30
C VAL A 19 9.36 4.57 -6.81
N TYR A 20 8.12 4.49 -7.27
CA TYR A 20 7.76 4.60 -8.68
C TYR A 20 6.33 5.13 -8.82
N ASP A 21 6.10 6.09 -9.71
CA ASP A 21 4.77 6.53 -10.15
C ASP A 21 4.88 6.99 -11.59
N GLN A 22 4.40 6.17 -12.53
CA GLN A 22 4.41 6.51 -13.95
C GLN A 22 3.06 6.21 -14.59
N PRO A 23 2.53 7.11 -15.44
CA PRO A 23 1.30 6.87 -16.18
C PRO A 23 1.35 5.58 -16.99
N LEU A 24 0.23 4.87 -17.07
CA LEU A 24 0.11 3.73 -17.97
C LEU A 24 -0.15 4.26 -19.39
N PRO A 25 0.67 3.89 -20.40
CA PRO A 25 0.59 4.49 -21.73
C PRO A 25 -0.73 4.17 -22.46
N ASN A 26 -1.38 3.06 -22.11
CA ASN A 26 -2.60 2.56 -22.72
C ASN A 26 -3.84 2.70 -21.82
N VAL A 27 -3.72 3.29 -20.62
CA VAL A 27 -4.86 3.45 -19.69
C VAL A 27 -4.90 4.89 -19.15
N PRO A 28 -5.63 5.80 -19.83
CA PRO A 28 -5.73 7.20 -19.43
C PRO A 28 -6.18 7.38 -17.97
N GLY A 29 -5.52 8.29 -17.25
CA GLY A 29 -5.85 8.60 -15.85
C GLY A 29 -5.45 7.51 -14.84
N LYS A 30 -4.69 6.49 -15.25
CA LYS A 30 -4.11 5.47 -14.36
C LYS A 30 -2.59 5.52 -14.40
N SER A 31 -1.96 5.08 -13.32
CA SER A 31 -0.51 4.95 -13.21
C SER A 31 -0.13 3.63 -12.57
N MET A 32 1.06 3.14 -12.91
CA MET A 32 1.73 2.10 -12.16
C MET A 32 2.46 2.76 -11.00
N ARG A 33 2.15 2.33 -9.78
CA ARG A 33 2.77 2.81 -8.55
C ARG A 33 3.46 1.68 -7.83
N ALA A 34 4.68 1.92 -7.37
CA ALA A 34 5.37 1.04 -6.44
C ALA A 34 5.72 1.82 -5.17
N VAL A 35 5.44 1.21 -4.03
CA VAL A 35 5.79 1.73 -2.71
C VAL A 35 6.70 0.74 -2.01
N LEU A 36 7.74 1.26 -1.35
CA LEU A 36 8.50 0.52 -0.37
C LEU A 36 7.85 0.77 0.99
N VAL A 37 7.53 -0.31 1.69
CA VAL A 37 6.98 -0.27 3.04
C VAL A 37 7.97 -0.91 4.00
N GLU A 38 8.39 -0.16 5.00
CA GLU A 38 9.29 -0.62 6.06
C GLU A 38 8.53 -0.63 7.39
N TYR A 39 8.64 -1.73 8.13
CA TYR A 39 8.07 -1.85 9.46
C TYR A 39 9.17 -2.11 10.50
N ALA A 40 9.14 -1.36 11.59
CA ALA A 40 9.83 -1.75 12.81
C ALA A 40 9.20 -3.05 13.38
N PRO A 41 9.90 -3.82 14.24
CA PRO A 41 9.31 -4.98 14.88
C PRO A 41 7.99 -4.65 15.59
N GLY A 42 6.91 -5.33 15.17
CA GLY A 42 5.56 -5.09 15.68
C GLY A 42 4.79 -3.94 15.04
N GLY A 43 5.37 -3.24 14.05
CA GLY A 43 4.69 -2.21 13.27
C GLY A 43 3.55 -2.78 12.41
N THR A 44 2.52 -1.97 12.15
CA THR A 44 1.29 -2.42 11.46
C THR A 44 0.65 -1.31 10.65
N SER A 45 0.22 -1.54 9.42
CA SER A 45 -0.68 -0.58 8.74
C SER A 45 -2.06 -0.54 9.39
N SER A 46 -2.68 0.64 9.37
CA SER A 46 -4.12 0.76 9.63
C SER A 46 -4.90 0.11 8.49
N ALA A 47 -6.08 -0.43 8.81
CA ALA A 47 -6.99 -0.94 7.80
C ALA A 47 -7.36 0.17 6.80
N HIS A 48 -7.14 -0.09 5.51
CA HIS A 48 -7.40 0.87 4.44
C HIS A 48 -7.90 0.16 3.17
N THR A 49 -8.27 0.94 2.17
CA THR A 49 -8.83 0.42 0.91
C THR A 49 -8.24 1.16 -0.28
N HIS A 50 -7.94 0.41 -1.35
CA HIS A 50 -7.51 0.97 -2.63
C HIS A 50 -8.69 1.24 -3.56
N PRO A 51 -8.53 2.12 -4.57
CA PRO A 51 -9.57 2.34 -5.57
C PRO A 51 -10.01 1.01 -6.21
N LYS A 52 -11.32 0.83 -6.45
CA LYS A 52 -11.88 -0.41 -7.04
C LYS A 52 -11.26 -0.81 -8.39
N SER A 53 -10.70 0.16 -9.13
CA SER A 53 -10.04 -0.08 -10.41
C SER A 53 -8.56 -0.49 -10.27
N ALA A 54 -8.00 -0.51 -9.07
CA ALA A 54 -6.60 -0.84 -8.83
C ALA A 54 -6.43 -2.35 -8.66
N PHE A 55 -5.37 -2.88 -9.25
CA PHE A 55 -4.86 -4.21 -8.95
C PHE A 55 -3.68 -4.07 -8.00
N ILE A 56 -3.67 -4.83 -6.92
CA ILE A 56 -2.65 -4.73 -5.85
C ILE A 56 -1.84 -6.01 -5.82
N TYR A 57 -0.52 -5.83 -5.85
CA TYR A 57 0.45 -6.90 -5.68
C TYR A 57 1.48 -6.43 -4.65
N ALA A 58 1.79 -7.29 -3.69
CA ALA A 58 2.78 -7.03 -2.66
C ALA A 58 3.66 -8.27 -2.48
N THR A 59 4.92 -8.05 -2.14
CA THR A 59 5.90 -9.10 -1.86
C THR A 59 6.71 -8.67 -0.66
N VAL A 60 6.92 -9.60 0.27
CA VAL A 60 7.84 -9.41 1.40
C VAL A 60 9.26 -9.55 0.86
N LEU A 61 10.04 -8.47 0.93
CA LEU A 61 11.44 -8.48 0.51
C LEU A 61 12.35 -9.04 1.61
N GLU A 62 12.02 -8.77 2.87
CA GLU A 62 12.76 -9.20 4.05
C GLU A 62 11.82 -9.35 5.26
N GLY A 63 12.12 -10.31 6.15
CA GLY A 63 11.36 -10.53 7.38
C GLY A 63 10.08 -11.34 7.16
N ALA A 64 9.03 -11.03 7.94
CA ALA A 64 7.73 -11.69 7.87
C ALA A 64 6.60 -10.70 8.21
N ILE A 65 5.48 -10.82 7.50
CA ILE A 65 4.32 -9.94 7.68
C ILE A 65 3.07 -10.80 7.87
N ARG A 66 2.29 -10.51 8.92
CA ARG A 66 0.93 -11.06 9.02
C ARG A 66 -0.02 -10.19 8.22
N SER A 67 -0.68 -10.75 7.21
CA SER A 67 -1.59 -10.04 6.33
C SER A 67 -3.01 -10.59 6.45
N LYS A 68 -4.00 -9.69 6.47
CA LYS A 68 -5.42 -10.04 6.38
C LYS A 68 -6.08 -9.09 5.39
N VAL A 69 -6.74 -9.65 4.39
CA VAL A 69 -7.52 -8.88 3.41
C VAL A 69 -9.00 -9.09 3.69
N ASN A 70 -9.70 -8.02 4.05
CA ASN A 70 -11.13 -8.04 4.41
C ASN A 70 -11.42 -9.13 5.48
N ASP A 71 -12.44 -9.96 5.22
CA ASP A 71 -12.83 -11.08 6.08
C ASP A 71 -12.10 -12.39 5.76
N GLY A 72 -11.08 -12.34 4.90
CA GLY A 72 -10.24 -13.49 4.59
C GLY A 72 -9.38 -13.97 5.77
N PRO A 73 -8.70 -15.12 5.61
CA PRO A 73 -7.80 -15.65 6.62
C PRO A 73 -6.58 -14.72 6.82
N VAL A 74 -5.98 -14.79 8.00
CA VAL A 74 -4.67 -14.20 8.25
C VAL A 74 -3.60 -15.13 7.69
N THR A 75 -2.68 -14.59 6.88
CA THR A 75 -1.55 -15.33 6.30
C THR A 75 -0.22 -14.70 6.72
N THR A 76 0.88 -15.44 6.58
CA THR A 76 2.26 -14.97 6.81
C THR A 76 3.13 -15.34 5.62
#